data_AF-A0A5K1CFR2-F1
#
_entry.id   AF-A0A5K1CFR2-F1
#
_cell.length_a   1.000
_cell.length_b   1.000
_cell.length_c   1.000
_cell.angle_alpha   90.00
_cell.angle_beta   90.00
_cell.angle_gamma   90.00
#
_symmetry.space_group_name_H-M   'P 1'
#
loop_
_entity.id
_entity.type
_entity.pdbx_description
1 polymer ?
#
loop_
_entity_poly.entity_id
_entity_poly.type
_entity_poly.pdbx_seq_one_letter_code
_entity_poly.pdbx_strand_id
1 'polypeptide(L)' 'NELSGRGIGASIGADQYASDVASLHNMIHNLYRGSRVKPLVIAPGGFFDAAWYQELIIKSKRNLMDVITHHIYNLGP' A
#
# COMPACT_ATOMS: atom_id res chain seq x y z
N ASN A 1 -7.81 -0.84 -3.94
CA ASN A 1 -8.03 0.28 -3.00
C ASN A 1 -8.82 -0.21 -1.81
N GLU A 2 -8.67 0.43 -0.66
CA GLU A 2 -9.47 0.19 0.56
C GLU A 2 -9.39 -1.18 1.20
N LEU A 3 -8.45 -2.05 0.84
CA LEU A 3 -8.38 -3.44 1.31
C LEU A 3 -7.94 -3.63 2.78
N SER A 4 -7.54 -2.56 3.47
CA SER A 4 -7.05 -2.54 4.86
C SER A 4 -8.15 -2.42 5.92
N GLY A 5 -9.41 -2.22 5.50
CA GLY A 5 -10.53 -1.91 6.37
C GLY A 5 -11.43 -3.11 6.71
N ARG A 6 -12.22 -2.94 7.77
CA ARG A 6 -13.37 -3.81 8.09
C ARG A 6 -14.65 -3.17 7.52
N GLY A 7 -15.65 -3.99 7.18
CA GLY A 7 -16.93 -3.47 6.65
C GLY A 7 -16.94 -3.14 5.16
N ILE A 8 -15.89 -3.53 4.43
CA ILE A 8 -15.76 -3.47 2.98
C ILE A 8 -16.10 -4.84 2.36
N GLY A 9 -16.57 -4.87 1.11
CA GLY A 9 -16.94 -6.12 0.42
C GLY A 9 -15.77 -7.07 0.10
N ALA A 10 -14.53 -6.57 0.18
CA ALA A 10 -13.32 -7.37 -0.03
C ALA A 10 -12.17 -6.79 0.82
N SER A 11 -11.51 -7.64 1.62
CA SER A 11 -10.38 -7.29 2.47
C SER A 11 -9.27 -8.33 2.35
N ILE A 12 -8.02 -7.92 2.48
CA ILE A 12 -6.88 -8.84 2.58
C ILE A 12 -6.00 -8.51 3.79
N GLY A 13 -5.24 -9.49 4.26
CA GLY A 13 -4.26 -9.27 5.31
C GLY A 13 -3.11 -8.38 4.84
N ALA A 14 -2.48 -7.67 5.78
CA ALA A 14 -1.35 -6.79 5.50
C ALA A 14 -0.14 -7.55 4.92
N ASP A 15 0.05 -8.82 5.30
CA ASP A 15 1.09 -9.68 4.72
C ASP A 15 0.93 -9.89 3.22
N GLN A 16 -0.26 -10.28 2.77
CA GLN A 16 -0.56 -10.44 1.35
C GLN A 16 -0.41 -9.10 0.62
N TYR A 17 -0.95 -8.03 1.19
CA TYR A 17 -0.84 -6.70 0.59
C TYR A 17 0.63 -6.26 0.44
N ALA A 18 1.49 -6.52 1.44
CA ALA A 18 2.92 -6.21 1.37
C ALA A 18 3.61 -6.98 0.23
N SER A 19 3.30 -8.27 0.07
CA SER A 19 3.83 -9.10 -1.01
C SER A 19 3.41 -8.58 -2.40
N ASP A 20 2.15 -8.17 -2.53
CA ASP A 20 1.59 -7.67 -3.78
C ASP A 20 2.17 -6.30 -4.16
N VAL A 21 2.33 -5.39 -3.19
CA VAL A 21 2.96 -4.09 -3.42
C VAL A 21 4.44 -4.24 -3.76
N ALA A 22 5.15 -5.15 -3.10
CA ALA A 22 6.54 -5.45 -3.44
C ALA A 22 6.67 -5.96 -4.88
N SER A 23 5.75 -6.83 -5.30
CA SER A 23 5.68 -7.32 -6.68
C SER A 23 5.47 -6.18 -7.67
N LEU A 24 4.53 -5.27 -7.38
CA LEU A 24 4.29 -4.07 -8.20
C LEU A 24 5.52 -3.15 -8.27
N HIS A 25 6.13 -2.85 -7.12
CA HIS A 25 7.32 -2.01 -7.03
C HIS A 25 8.49 -2.57 -7.85
N ASN A 26 8.70 -3.89 -7.82
CA ASN A 26 9.70 -4.58 -8.63
C ASN A 26 9.37 -4.52 -10.13
N MET A 27 8.11 -4.71 -10.51
CA MET A 27 7.68 -4.57 -11.91
C MET A 27 7.94 -3.16 -12.45
N ILE A 28 7.57 -2.12 -11.68
CA ILE A 28 7.86 -0.72 -12.04
C ILE A 28 9.36 -0.47 -12.14
N HIS A 29 10.15 -0.97 -11.20
CA HIS A 29 11.61 -0.86 -11.24
C HIS A 29 12.23 -1.46 -12.50
N ASN A 30 11.73 -2.61 -12.92
CA ASN A 30 12.21 -3.32 -14.12
C ASN A 30 11.76 -2.62 -15.41
N LEU A 31 10.48 -2.23 -15.51
CA LEU A 31 9.94 -1.57 -16.69
C LEU A 31 10.59 -0.22 -16.97
N TYR A 32 10.92 0.54 -15.91
CA TYR A 32 11.55 1.86 -16.02
C TYR A 32 13.08 1.81 -15.83
N ARG A 33 13.70 0.65 -16.03
CA ARG A 33 15.16 0.51 -15.91
C ARG A 33 15.87 1.37 -16.95
N GLY A 34 16.73 2.29 -16.48
CA GLY A 34 17.44 3.25 -17.35
C GLY A 34 16.63 4.50 -17.71
N SER A 35 15.37 4.60 -17.27
CA SER A 35 14.60 5.83 -17.40
C SER A 35 15.13 6.90 -16.44
N ARG A 36 15.15 8.16 -16.89
CA ARG A 36 15.41 9.32 -16.03
C ARG A 36 14.26 9.63 -15.07
N VAL A 37 13.06 9.16 -15.39
CA VAL A 37 11.84 9.36 -14.59
C VAL A 37 11.19 8.01 -14.33
N LYS A 38 10.89 7.71 -13.06
CA LYS A 38 10.21 6.49 -12.63
C LYS A 38 8.99 6.87 -11.80
N PRO A 39 7.82 6.25 -12.03
CA PRO A 39 6.66 6.49 -11.20
C PRO A 39 6.87 5.91 -9.79
N LEU A 40 6.28 6.57 -8.80
CA LEU A 40 6.26 6.10 -7.42
C LEU A 40 5.15 5.06 -7.22
N VAL A 41 5.40 4.08 -6.37
CA VAL A 41 4.40 3.11 -5.89
C VAL A 41 3.89 3.55 -4.53
N ILE A 42 2.59 3.82 -4.47
CA ILE A 42 1.89 4.33 -3.29
C ILE A 42 0.87 3.30 -2.79
N ALA A 43 0.75 3.13 -1.48
CA ALA A 43 -0.18 2.17 -0.88
C ALA A 43 -0.44 2.49 0.62
N PRO A 44 -1.43 1.86 1.30
CA PRO A 44 -2.42 0.93 0.76
C PRO A 44 -3.69 1.59 0.19
N GLY A 45 -3.85 2.92 0.33
CA GLY A 45 -5.04 3.64 -0.14
C GLY A 45 -6.32 3.15 0.51
N GLY A 46 -6.31 2.95 1.83
CA GLY A 46 -7.47 2.42 2.54
C GLY A 46 -7.85 3.14 3.82
N PHE A 47 -8.90 2.63 4.45
CA PHE A 47 -9.31 3.08 5.77
C PHE A 47 -8.18 2.79 6.77
N PHE A 48 -7.90 3.76 7.63
CA PHE A 48 -6.84 3.63 8.60
C PHE A 48 -7.23 2.63 9.70
N ASP A 49 -6.52 1.50 9.71
CA ASP A 49 -6.47 0.55 10.84
C ASP A 49 -5.01 0.51 11.32
N ALA A 50 -4.77 0.94 12.57
CA ALA A 50 -3.42 1.15 13.07
C ALA A 50 -2.58 -0.14 13.07
N ALA A 51 -3.17 -1.28 13.45
CA ALA A 51 -2.47 -2.55 13.53
C ALA A 51 -2.12 -3.07 12.13
N TRP A 52 -3.08 -3.00 11.20
CA TRP A 52 -2.89 -3.41 9.82
C TRP A 52 -1.81 -2.56 9.13
N TYR A 53 -1.83 -1.24 9.33
CA TYR A 53 -0.83 -0.32 8.76
C TYR A 53 0.56 -0.54 9.35
N GLN A 54 0.65 -0.76 10.67
CA GLN A 54 1.92 -1.08 11.32
C GLN A 54 2.53 -2.37 10.74
N GLU A 55 1.70 -3.41 10.54
CA GLU A 55 2.14 -4.66 9.94
C GLU A 55 2.63 -4.46 8.50
N LEU A 56 1.89 -3.71 7.68
CA LEU A 56 2.29 -3.37 6.31
C LEU A 56 3.66 -2.68 6.29
N ILE A 57 3.86 -1.66 7.14
CA ILE A 57 5.11 -0.88 7.19
C ILE A 57 6.29 -1.77 7.58
N ILE A 58 6.11 -2.63 8.59
CA ILE A 58 7.17 -3.56 9.05
C ILE A 58 7.52 -4.55 7.94
N LYS A 59 6.53 -5.11 7.25
CA LYS A 59 6.74 -6.14 6.21
C LYS A 59 7.26 -5.58 4.89
N SER A 60 6.85 -4.37 4.51
CA SER A 60 7.28 -3.73 3.26
C SER A 60 8.76 -3.30 3.28
N LYS A 61 9.40 -3.24 4.47
CA LYS A 61 10.80 -2.81 4.65
C LYS A 61 11.09 -1.45 3.99
N ARG A 62 12.33 -0.96 4.10
CA ARG A 62 12.78 0.16 3.25
C ARG A 62 12.98 -0.37 1.84
N ASN A 63 12.29 0.23 0.85
CA ASN A 63 12.43 0.02 -0.60
C ASN A 63 11.45 -0.97 -1.29
N LEU A 64 10.31 -1.33 -0.69
CA LEU A 64 9.26 -2.06 -1.45
C LEU A 64 8.01 -1.21 -1.72
N MET A 65 8.00 0.04 -1.26
CA MET A 65 6.94 1.04 -1.47
C MET A 65 7.52 2.44 -1.23
N ASP A 66 7.02 3.44 -1.94
CA ASP A 66 7.56 4.81 -1.89
C ASP A 66 6.77 5.74 -0.95
N VAL A 67 5.44 5.57 -0.87
CA VAL A 67 4.56 6.48 -0.10
C VAL A 67 3.44 5.72 0.61
N ILE A 68 3.18 6.10 1.87
CA ILE A 68 2.04 5.64 2.65
C ILE A 68 0.83 6.54 2.41
N THR A 69 -0.34 5.94 2.15
CA THR A 69 -1.60 6.66 1.88
C THR A 69 -2.76 6.07 2.69
N HIS A 70 -3.72 6.91 3.05
CA HIS A 70 -4.97 6.49 3.69
C HIS A 70 -6.12 7.43 3.33
N HIS A 71 -7.35 6.96 3.48
CA HIS A 71 -8.55 7.76 3.30
C HIS A 71 -9.12 8.16 4.66
N ILE A 72 -9.62 9.40 4.75
CA ILE A 72 -10.28 9.94 5.93
C ILE A 72 -11.63 10.52 5.50
N TYR A 73 -12.69 10.13 6.20
CA TYR A 73 -14.05 10.60 5.97
C TYR A 73 -14.65 11.14 7.26
N ASN A 74 -15.14 12.38 7.23
CA ASN A 74 -15.92 12.96 8.33
C ASN A 74 -17.40 12.65 8.09
N LEU A 75 -18.03 11.89 8.98
CA LEU A 75 -19.41 11.41 8.80
C LEU A 75 -20.48 12.30 9.43
N GLY A 76 -20.10 13.47 9.95
CA GLY A 76 -20.99 14.36 10.69
C GLY A 76 -21.26 13.87 12.13
N PRO A 77 -22.00 14.66 12.94
CA PRO A 77 -22.52 14.23 14.23
C PRO A 77 -23.56 13.11 14.10
#